data_AF-A0A109LM09-F1
#
_entry.id   AF-A0A109LM09-F1
#
_cell.length_a   1.000
_cell.length_b   1.000
_cell.length_c   1.000
_cell.angle_alpha   90.00
_cell.angle_beta   90.00
_cell.angle_gamma   90.00
#
_symmetry.space_group_name_H-M   'P 1'
#
loop_
_entity.id
_entity.type
_entity.pdbx_description
1 polymer ?
#
loop_
_entity_poly.entity_id
_entity_poly.type
_entity_poly.pdbx_seq_one_letter_code
_entity_poly.pdbx_strand_id
1 'polypeptide(L)'
;MDDTSRVIDALRTRFPAIGGPRKDDICYATQNRQDAVKQLANECDVVLVVGSPNSSNSNRLRELAERMATPAYLIDGAEDMQRSWFDGVERIGITAGASAPEVLVRGVIQQLQAWGATGADELAGREENITFSMPKELRVRSLL
;
A
#
# COMPACT_ATOMS: atom_id res chain seq x y z
N MET A 1 -5.57 5.71 9.04
CA MET A 1 -6.33 6.93 9.37
C MET A 1 -7.44 6.64 10.37
N ASP A 2 -8.37 5.76 10.01
CA ASP A 2 -9.60 5.53 10.78
C ASP A 2 -9.34 5.08 12.23
N ASP A 3 -8.42 4.15 12.46
CA ASP A 3 -8.09 3.68 13.82
C ASP A 3 -7.40 4.77 14.65
N THR A 4 -6.53 5.57 14.03
CA THR A 4 -5.86 6.69 14.71
C THR A 4 -6.86 7.75 15.14
N SER A 5 -7.82 8.11 14.28
CA SER A 5 -8.88 9.06 14.62
C SER A 5 -9.68 8.60 15.84
N ARG A 6 -10.07 7.31 15.87
CA ARG A 6 -10.80 6.72 17.00
C ARG A 6 -10.04 6.83 18.32
N VAL A 7 -8.72 6.62 18.29
CA VAL A 7 -7.87 6.77 19.48
C VAL A 7 -7.74 8.24 19.89
N ILE A 8 -7.58 9.16 18.93
CA ILE A 8 -7.53 10.61 19.21
C ILE A 8 -8.83 11.09 19.85
N ASP A 9 -9.98 10.64 19.37
CA ASP A 9 -11.29 11.01 19.91
C ASP A 9 -11.48 10.50 21.35
N ALA A 10 -11.04 9.26 21.62
CA ALA A 10 -11.02 8.71 22.96
C ALA A 10 -10.09 9.50 23.91
N LEU A 11 -8.91 9.91 23.43
CA LEU A 11 -7.96 10.71 24.20
C LEU A 11 -8.52 12.10 24.52
N ARG A 12 -9.14 12.78 23.55
CA ARG A 12 -9.80 14.09 23.77
C ARG A 12 -10.95 14.00 24.76
N THR A 13 -11.73 12.92 24.70
CA THR A 13 -12.81 12.66 25.66
C THR A 13 -12.27 12.44 27.08
N ARG A 14 -11.20 11.65 27.21
CA ARG A 14 -10.60 11.30 28.52
C ARG A 14 -9.75 12.42 29.13
N PHE A 15 -9.12 13.24 28.29
CA PHE A 15 -8.20 14.31 28.67
C PHE A 15 -8.54 15.61 27.90
N PRO A 16 -9.56 16.38 28.33
CA PRO A 16 -10.03 17.55 27.57
C PRO A 16 -8.99 18.68 27.37
N ALA A 17 -7.96 18.73 28.22
CA ALA A 17 -6.87 19.70 28.12
C ALA A 17 -5.67 19.22 27.27
N ILE A 18 -5.75 18.04 26.63
CA ILE A 18 -4.66 17.50 25.82
C ILE A 18 -4.40 18.38 24.58
N GLY A 19 -3.18 18.88 24.45
CA GLY A 19 -2.71 19.57 23.25
C GLY A 19 -2.19 18.57 22.22
N GLY A 20 -2.55 18.76 20.96
CA GLY A 20 -2.06 17.95 19.84
C GLY A 20 -1.65 18.83 18.65
N PRO A 21 -0.91 18.28 17.69
CA PRO A 21 -0.62 18.97 16.44
C PRO A 21 -1.93 19.35 15.72
N ARG A 22 -1.91 20.42 14.92
CA ARG A 22 -3.11 20.88 14.16
C ARG A 22 -3.59 19.86 13.12
N LYS A 23 -2.76 18.87 12.80
CA LYS A 23 -2.98 17.78 11.84
C LYS A 23 -2.29 16.54 12.40
N ASP A 24 -2.87 15.35 12.21
CA ASP A 24 -2.28 14.09 12.66
C ASP A 24 -0.89 13.91 12.02
N ASP A 25 0.11 13.42 12.78
CA ASP A 25 1.50 13.24 12.31
C ASP A 25 1.68 12.07 11.30
N ILE A 26 0.59 11.56 10.73
CA ILE A 26 0.64 10.52 9.71
C ILE A 26 1.14 11.16 8.40
N CYS A 27 2.23 10.63 7.86
CA CYS A 27 2.87 11.20 6.68
C CYS A 27 1.96 11.09 5.43
N TYR A 28 2.21 11.99 4.46
CA TYR A 28 1.44 12.04 3.21
C TYR A 28 1.44 10.69 2.47
N ALA A 29 2.58 10.01 2.46
CA ALA A 29 2.79 8.74 1.74
C ALA A 29 1.86 7.63 2.25
N THR A 30 1.60 7.59 3.56
CA THR A 30 0.69 6.62 4.18
C THR A 30 -0.76 6.94 3.88
N GLN A 31 -1.17 8.22 3.90
CA GLN A 31 -2.52 8.63 3.51
C GLN A 31 -2.81 8.27 2.05
N ASN A 32 -1.95 8.71 1.14
CA ASN A 32 -2.14 8.54 -0.30
C ASN A 32 -2.27 7.04 -0.67
N ARG A 33 -1.44 6.18 -0.08
CA ARG A 33 -1.49 4.73 -0.31
C ARG A 33 -2.74 4.09 0.28
N GLN A 34 -3.20 4.51 1.47
CA GLN A 34 -4.46 4.02 2.03
C GLN A 34 -5.66 4.43 1.16
N ASP A 35 -5.69 5.66 0.64
CA ASP A 35 -6.77 6.11 -0.24
C ASP A 35 -6.76 5.38 -1.58
N ALA A 36 -5.58 5.18 -2.18
CA ALA A 36 -5.42 4.41 -3.41
C ALA A 36 -5.90 2.96 -3.24
N VAL A 37 -5.58 2.32 -2.11
CA VAL A 37 -6.06 0.96 -1.82
C VAL A 37 -7.56 0.92 -1.58
N LYS A 38 -8.16 1.95 -0.99
CA LYS A 38 -9.63 2.02 -0.86
C LYS A 38 -10.30 2.06 -2.23
N GLN A 39 -9.78 2.87 -3.15
CA GLN A 39 -10.29 2.90 -4.51
C GLN A 39 -10.10 1.55 -5.21
N LEU A 40 -8.90 0.99 -5.13
CA LEU A 40 -8.56 -0.30 -5.75
C LEU A 40 -9.47 -1.43 -5.27
N ALA A 41 -9.74 -1.50 -3.96
CA ALA A 41 -10.60 -2.52 -3.37
C ALA A 41 -12.06 -2.44 -3.85
N ASN A 42 -12.56 -1.23 -4.16
CA ASN A 42 -13.92 -1.06 -4.70
C ASN A 42 -14.06 -1.48 -6.17
N GLU A 43 -12.95 -1.51 -6.92
CA GLU A 43 -12.94 -1.73 -8.36
C GLU A 43 -12.47 -3.14 -8.75
N CYS A 44 -11.98 -3.93 -7.79
CA CYS A 44 -11.38 -5.25 -8.00
C CYS A 44 -12.01 -6.33 -7.13
N ASP A 45 -11.96 -7.59 -7.59
CA ASP A 45 -12.50 -8.74 -6.86
C ASP A 45 -11.50 -9.29 -5.84
N VAL A 46 -10.20 -9.04 -6.06
CA VAL A 46 -9.10 -9.43 -5.19
C VAL A 46 -8.01 -8.36 -5.20
N VAL A 47 -7.34 -8.15 -4.07
CA VAL A 47 -6.20 -7.23 -3.95
C VAL A 47 -4.94 -7.98 -3.52
N LEU A 48 -3.88 -7.84 -4.30
CA LEU A 48 -2.53 -8.29 -3.95
C LEU A 48 -1.73 -7.11 -3.40
N VAL A 49 -1.19 -7.26 -2.19
CA VAL A 49 -0.31 -6.29 -1.56
C VAL A 49 1.10 -6.85 -1.55
N VAL A 50 1.98 -6.27 -2.35
CA VAL A 50 3.39 -6.65 -2.40
C VAL A 50 4.15 -6.03 -1.22
N GLY A 51 4.75 -6.88 -0.39
CA GLY A 51 5.60 -6.49 0.72
C GLY A 51 5.58 -7.51 1.86
N SER A 52 6.56 -7.40 2.75
CA SER A 52 6.82 -8.43 3.75
C SER A 52 5.82 -8.44 4.92
N PRO A 53 5.57 -9.62 5.53
CA PRO A 53 4.73 -9.76 6.72
C PRO A 53 5.14 -8.92 7.93
N ASN A 54 6.42 -8.54 8.03
CA ASN A 54 6.93 -7.68 9.10
C ASN A 54 6.75 -6.17 8.83
N SER A 55 6.24 -5.79 7.65
CA SER A 55 5.98 -4.39 7.29
C SER A 55 4.61 -3.94 7.80
N SER A 56 4.58 -3.07 8.81
CA SER A 56 3.34 -2.51 9.34
C SER A 56 2.52 -1.78 8.26
N ASN A 57 3.18 -1.02 7.38
CA ASN A 57 2.48 -0.33 6.28
C ASN A 57 1.84 -1.32 5.31
N SER A 58 2.55 -2.39 4.91
CA SER A 58 2.01 -3.37 3.96
C SER A 58 0.82 -4.13 4.57
N ASN A 59 0.93 -4.57 5.82
CA ASN A 59 -0.18 -5.17 6.55
C ASN A 59 -1.39 -4.23 6.60
N ARG A 60 -1.15 -2.95 6.86
CA ARG A 60 -2.23 -1.97 6.93
C ARG A 60 -2.98 -1.81 5.61
N LEU A 61 -2.30 -1.90 4.47
CA LEU A 61 -2.93 -1.88 3.16
C LEU A 61 -3.80 -3.12 2.95
N ARG A 62 -3.29 -4.32 3.29
CA ARG A 62 -4.08 -5.57 3.20
C ARG A 62 -5.33 -5.51 4.07
N GLU A 63 -5.16 -5.18 5.35
CA GLU A 63 -6.27 -5.04 6.30
C GLU A 63 -7.33 -4.03 5.82
N LEU A 64 -6.90 -2.98 5.12
CA LEU A 64 -7.83 -1.96 4.62
C LEU A 64 -8.69 -2.50 3.48
N ALA A 65 -8.11 -3.26 2.54
CA ALA A 65 -8.87 -3.94 1.50
C ALA A 65 -9.85 -4.98 2.09
N GLU A 66 -9.40 -5.78 3.08
CA GLU A 66 -10.27 -6.74 3.78
C GLU A 66 -11.45 -6.06 4.48
N ARG A 67 -11.23 -4.91 5.11
CA ARG A 67 -12.30 -4.10 5.73
C ARG A 67 -13.32 -3.58 4.72
N MET A 68 -12.96 -3.51 3.45
CA MET A 68 -13.84 -3.14 2.34
C MET A 68 -14.55 -4.36 1.73
N ALA A 69 -14.45 -5.52 2.37
CA ALA A 69 -15.02 -6.79 1.94
C ALA A 69 -14.42 -7.35 0.63
N THR A 70 -13.21 -6.89 0.27
CA THR A 70 -12.45 -7.43 -0.86
C THR A 70 -11.37 -8.38 -0.34
N PRO A 71 -11.33 -9.65 -0.77
CA PRO A 71 -10.24 -10.57 -0.47
C PRO A 71 -8.88 -9.93 -0.75
N ALA A 72 -7.96 -9.98 0.21
CA ALA A 72 -6.64 -9.40 0.04
C ALA A 72 -5.51 -10.29 0.57
N TYR A 73 -4.42 -10.37 -0.18
CA TYR A 73 -3.28 -11.22 0.12
C TYR A 73 -2.01 -10.40 0.22
N LEU A 74 -1.25 -10.61 1.29
CA LEU A 74 0.08 -10.04 1.48
C LEU A 74 1.11 -11.05 0.97
N ILE A 75 1.92 -10.64 0.00
CA ILE A 75 2.91 -11.49 -0.68
C ILE A 75 4.27 -10.80 -0.71
N ASP A 76 5.35 -11.54 -0.46
CA ASP A 76 6.72 -11.04 -0.65
C ASP A 76 7.04 -11.00 -2.15
N GLY A 77 6.55 -11.96 -2.93
CA GLY A 77 6.79 -12.05 -4.36
C GLY A 77 5.74 -12.83 -5.14
N ALA A 78 5.99 -13.01 -6.44
CA ALA A 78 5.09 -13.73 -7.34
C ALA A 78 4.95 -15.22 -6.99
N GLU A 79 5.97 -15.79 -6.36
CA GLU A 79 6.06 -17.17 -5.90
C GLU A 79 5.08 -17.52 -4.77
N ASP A 80 4.62 -16.52 -4.01
CA ASP A 80 3.67 -16.73 -2.91
C ASP A 80 2.22 -16.84 -3.41
N MET A 81 1.97 -16.48 -4.67
CA MET A 81 0.63 -16.47 -5.24
C MET A 81 0.09 -17.88 -5.44
N GLN A 82 -1.18 -18.07 -5.06
CA GLN A 82 -1.90 -19.34 -5.30
C GLN A 82 -2.95 -19.14 -6.38
N ARG A 83 -2.98 -20.04 -7.37
CA ARG A 83 -3.93 -19.97 -8.49
C ARG A 83 -5.39 -19.93 -8.04
N SER A 84 -5.72 -20.63 -6.96
CA SER A 84 -7.08 -20.69 -6.40
C SER A 84 -7.59 -19.34 -5.90
N TRP A 85 -6.73 -18.35 -5.65
CA TRP A 85 -7.17 -17.00 -5.28
C TRP A 85 -7.86 -16.26 -6.43
N PHE A 86 -7.72 -16.76 -7.66
CA PHE A 86 -8.21 -16.11 -8.88
C PHE A 86 -9.37 -16.89 -9.52
N ASP A 87 -9.92 -17.89 -8.83
CA ASP A 87 -11.07 -18.66 -9.32
C ASP A 87 -12.31 -17.76 -9.38
N GLY A 88 -12.78 -17.47 -10.61
CA GLY A 88 -13.95 -16.60 -10.83
C GLY A 88 -13.67 -15.10 -10.67
N VAL A 89 -12.39 -14.70 -10.60
CA VAL A 89 -11.97 -13.29 -10.53
C VAL A 89 -11.87 -12.68 -11.93
N GLU A 90 -12.44 -11.50 -12.12
CA GLU A 90 -12.32 -10.73 -13.37
C GLU A 90 -11.29 -9.59 -13.24
N ARG A 91 -11.16 -9.00 -12.06
CA ARG A 91 -10.29 -7.83 -11.83
C ARG A 91 -9.38 -8.02 -10.62
N ILE A 92 -8.08 -7.90 -10.87
CA ILE A 92 -7.03 -8.07 -9.86
C ILE A 92 -6.42 -6.71 -9.57
N GLY A 93 -6.55 -6.27 -8.33
CA GLY A 93 -5.88 -5.08 -7.83
C GLY A 93 -4.47 -5.41 -7.38
N ILE A 94 -3.47 -4.62 -7.77
CA ILE A 94 -2.08 -4.77 -7.32
C ILE A 94 -1.66 -3.46 -6.66
N THR A 95 -1.12 -3.56 -5.44
CA THR A 95 -0.52 -2.43 -4.73
C THR A 95 0.76 -2.90 -4.03
N ALA A 96 1.52 -1.96 -3.47
CA ALA A 96 2.79 -2.27 -2.82
C ALA A 96 2.99 -1.42 -1.57
N GLY A 97 3.62 -2.02 -0.56
CA GLY A 97 4.10 -1.30 0.61
C GLY A 97 5.21 -0.31 0.24
N ALA A 98 5.40 0.73 1.06
CA ALA A 98 6.43 1.76 0.80
C ALA A 98 7.87 1.22 0.72
N SER A 99 8.13 0.04 1.28
CA SER A 99 9.43 -0.62 1.27
C SER A 99 9.60 -1.67 0.18
N ALA A 100 8.56 -1.95 -0.62
CA ALA A 100 8.59 -3.00 -1.64
C ALA A 100 9.24 -2.45 -2.92
N PRO A 101 10.31 -3.09 -3.42
CA PRO A 101 10.92 -2.74 -4.70
C PRO A 101 9.97 -2.94 -5.87
N GLU A 102 9.97 -1.99 -6.81
CA GLU A 102 9.21 -2.00 -8.06
C GLU A 102 9.37 -3.30 -8.88
N VAL A 103 10.55 -3.92 -8.84
CA VAL A 103 10.81 -5.18 -9.55
C VAL A 103 9.92 -6.33 -9.06
N LEU A 104 9.52 -6.33 -7.79
CA LEU A 104 8.63 -7.35 -7.24
C LEU A 104 7.21 -7.19 -7.78
N VAL A 105 6.72 -5.94 -7.84
CA VAL A 105 5.41 -5.61 -8.44
C VAL A 105 5.37 -6.05 -9.90
N ARG A 106 6.43 -5.77 -10.67
CA ARG A 106 6.54 -6.22 -12.07
C ARG A 106 6.56 -7.74 -12.19
N GLY A 107 7.24 -8.44 -11.28
CA GLY A 107 7.24 -9.90 -11.23
C GLY A 107 5.83 -10.48 -11.03
N VAL A 108 5.05 -9.88 -10.13
CA VAL A 108 3.64 -10.24 -9.91
C VAL A 108 2.81 -10.03 -11.17
N ILE A 109 2.93 -8.88 -11.83
CA ILE A 109 2.21 -8.58 -13.08
C ILE A 109 2.57 -9.61 -14.16
N GLN A 110 3.85 -9.91 -14.34
CA GLN A 110 4.31 -10.88 -15.33
C GLN A 110 3.77 -12.28 -15.05
N GLN A 111 3.73 -12.69 -13.78
CA GLN A 111 3.22 -14.00 -13.39
C GLN A 111 1.71 -14.11 -13.65
N LEU A 112 0.94 -13.06 -13.36
CA LEU A 112 -0.49 -13.00 -13.67
C LEU A 112 -0.74 -13.05 -15.18
N GLN A 113 0.04 -12.33 -15.98
CA GLN A 113 -0.02 -12.38 -17.45
C GLN A 113 0.30 -13.78 -17.98
N ALA A 114 1.31 -14.44 -17.43
CA ALA A 114 1.63 -15.83 -17.76
C ALA A 114 0.51 -16.82 -17.37
N TRP A 115 -0.37 -16.43 -16.43
CA TRP A 115 -1.56 -17.20 -16.06
C TRP A 115 -2.81 -16.83 -16.86
N GLY A 116 -2.71 -15.88 -17.78
CA GLY A 116 -3.78 -15.49 -18.70
C GLY A 116 -4.44 -14.15 -18.39
N ALA A 117 -3.98 -13.41 -17.37
CA ALA A 117 -4.45 -12.05 -17.15
C ALA A 117 -4.06 -11.15 -18.34
N THR A 118 -4.94 -10.23 -18.71
CA THR A 118 -4.71 -9.27 -19.79
C THR A 118 -4.99 -7.86 -19.30
N GLY A 119 -4.30 -6.88 -19.87
CA GLY A 119 -4.36 -5.49 -19.38
C GLY A 119 -3.50 -5.28 -18.13
N ALA A 120 -2.87 -4.12 -18.04
CA ALA A 120 -2.18 -3.63 -16.86
C ALA A 120 -2.31 -2.11 -16.87
N ASP A 121 -3.46 -1.65 -16.39
CA ASP A 121 -3.78 -0.23 -16.35
C ASP A 121 -3.40 0.33 -14.97
N GLU A 122 -2.62 1.40 -14.97
CA GLU A 122 -2.29 2.11 -13.75
C GLU A 122 -3.42 3.09 -13.42
N LEU A 123 -4.06 2.91 -12.26
CA LEU A 123 -5.08 3.84 -11.79
C LEU A 123 -4.46 5.22 -11.55
N ALA A 124 -5.18 6.27 -11.96
CA ALA A 124 -4.76 7.64 -11.70
C ALA A 124 -4.67 7.90 -10.18
N GLY A 125 -3.45 7.90 -9.65
CA GLY A 125 -3.17 8.20 -8.26
C GLY A 125 -2.93 9.68 -8.01
N ARG A 126 -2.77 10.04 -6.73
CA ARG A 126 -2.28 11.38 -6.35
C ARG A 126 -0.78 11.47 -6.60
N GLU A 127 -0.37 12.46 -7.37
CA GLU A 127 1.04 12.68 -7.70
C GLU A 127 1.89 12.95 -6.43
N GLU A 128 3.02 12.24 -6.29
CA GLU A 128 3.96 12.36 -5.17
C GLU A 128 5.28 12.99 -5.65
N ASN A 129 5.45 14.30 -5.45
CA ASN A 129 6.62 15.06 -5.94
C ASN A 129 7.70 15.33 -4.87
N ILE A 130 7.64 14.66 -3.72
CA ILE A 130 8.56 14.89 -2.60
C ILE A 130 9.77 13.96 -2.72
N THR A 131 10.97 14.54 -2.68
CA THR A 131 12.23 13.79 -2.66
C THR A 131 13.11 14.20 -1.49
N PHE A 132 13.80 13.22 -0.89
CA PHE A 132 14.77 13.46 0.17
C PHE A 132 16.17 13.19 -0.38
N SER A 133 16.97 14.25 -0.52
CA SER A 133 18.34 14.13 -1.00
C SER A 133 19.24 13.50 0.07
N MET A 134 20.24 12.73 -0.36
CA MET A 134 21.27 12.25 0.58
C MET A 134 22.00 13.42 1.26
N PRO A 135 22.34 13.29 2.56
CA PRO A 135 23.27 14.18 3.25
C PRO A 135 24.53 14.39 2.42
N LYS A 136 25.11 15.59 2.47
CA LYS A 136 26.24 15.98 1.61
C LYS A 136 27.44 15.04 1.78
N GLU A 137 27.60 14.51 2.97
CA GLU A 137 28.67 13.61 3.42
C GLU A 137 28.56 12.21 2.77
N LEU A 138 27.35 11.79 2.40
CA LEU A 138 27.06 10.49 1.79
C LEU A 138 26.91 10.55 0.27
N ARG A 139 27.02 11.74 -0.33
CA ARG A 139 26.99 11.89 -1.78
C ARG A 139 28.25 11.27 -2.35
N VAL A 140 28.09 10.21 -3.14
CA VAL A 140 29.19 9.58 -3.86
C VAL A 140 29.85 10.65 -4.74
N ARG A 141 31.11 10.99 -4.46
CA ARG A 141 31.92 11.76 -5.39
C ARG A 141 32.12 10.87 -6.59
N SER A 142 31.50 11.21 -7.72
CA SER A 142 31.77 10.52 -8.98
C SER A 142 33.28 10.62 -9.22
N LEU A 143 33.99 9.50 -9.10
CA LEU A 143 35.37 9.39 -9.57
C LEU A 143 35.26 9.46 -11.09
N LEU A 144 35.71 10.58 -11.65
CA LEU A 144 35.97 10.72 -13.08
C LEU A 144 37.05 9.74 -13.52
#